data_AF-A0A2S0IAS2-F1
#
_entry.id   AF-A0A2S0IAS2-F1
#
_cell.length_a   1.000
_cell.length_b   1.000
_cell.length_c   1.000
_cell.angle_alpha   90.00
_cell.angle_beta   90.00
_cell.angle_gamma   90.00
#
_symmetry.space_group_name_H-M   'P 1'
#
loop_
_entity.id
_entity.type
_entity.pdbx_description
1 polymer ?
#
loop_
_entity_poly.entity_id
_entity_poly.type
_entity_poly.pdbx_seq_one_letter_code
_entity_poly.pdbx_strand_id
1 'polypeptide(L)'
;MKLVRPPDDPTVPHRLRRASFLLGFAMGGFFDGILLHQILQWHHLLSNVQAGPLGSLSAQVAADGVFHAIMYIVAAAGLIELYRARSAATTSPAIRPRWGHFWIGFGVWHIIDALLSHWITGIHRIKMDADNPLVWDLAWFVVFGLVPLLYGWRTRNHRRPPPTGRAGKTFASMLVAGVLAGGVLNLFPLRADADTTVIALRPGASPGAMFQALADTDARVVWADSQGSVWVMTAIPTAKKLRLFASGAMYVSGSVAPAGCSAWLKSGTAS
;
A
#
# COMPACT_ATOMS: atom_id res chain seq x y z
N MET A 1 -10.64 -43.78 32.73
CA MET A 1 -11.29 -42.45 32.58
C MET A 1 -11.25 -42.06 31.10
N LYS A 2 -12.38 -42.18 30.38
CA LYS A 2 -12.48 -41.78 28.96
C LYS A 2 -12.79 -40.29 28.96
N LEU A 3 -11.83 -39.45 28.56
CA LEU A 3 -12.07 -38.02 28.32
C LEU A 3 -13.11 -37.88 27.21
N VAL A 4 -14.38 -37.69 27.57
CA VAL A 4 -15.43 -37.28 26.64
C VAL A 4 -15.13 -35.83 26.28
N ARG A 5 -14.73 -35.61 25.03
CA ARG A 5 -14.33 -34.29 24.55
C ARG A 5 -15.57 -33.53 24.07
N PRO A 6 -15.67 -32.22 24.36
CA PRO A 6 -16.72 -31.40 23.77
C PRO A 6 -16.51 -31.29 22.26
N PRO A 7 -17.58 -31.38 21.45
CA PRO A 7 -17.49 -31.21 20.00
C PRO A 7 -17.03 -29.79 19.62
N ASP A 8 -16.34 -29.66 18.49
CA ASP A 8 -15.99 -28.35 17.92
C ASP A 8 -17.24 -27.52 17.58
N ASP A 9 -17.14 -26.19 17.68
CA ASP A 9 -18.21 -25.27 17.29
C ASP A 9 -18.56 -25.44 15.79
N PRO A 10 -19.82 -25.73 15.43
CA PRO A 10 -20.24 -25.93 14.03
C PRO A 10 -20.04 -24.69 13.14
N THR A 11 -19.82 -23.51 13.73
CA THR A 11 -19.57 -22.26 12.99
C THR A 11 -18.16 -22.17 12.42
N VAL A 12 -17.19 -22.95 12.91
CA VAL A 12 -15.77 -22.86 12.50
C VAL A 12 -15.57 -22.92 10.97
N PRO A 13 -16.19 -23.86 10.21
CA PRO A 13 -16.04 -23.89 8.76
C PRO A 13 -16.60 -22.66 8.04
N HIS A 14 -17.66 -22.04 8.57
CA HIS A 14 -18.22 -20.81 8.02
C HIS A 14 -17.29 -19.62 8.27
N ARG A 15 -16.77 -19.48 9.48
CA ARG A 15 -15.81 -18.44 9.84
C ARG A 15 -14.54 -18.50 9.00
N LEU A 16 -13.99 -19.69 8.77
CA LEU A 16 -12.80 -19.85 7.92
C LEU A 16 -13.02 -19.47 6.45
N ARG A 17 -14.22 -19.75 5.92
CA ARG A 17 -14.59 -19.32 4.56
C ARG A 17 -14.69 -17.80 4.47
N ARG A 18 -15.37 -17.16 5.43
CA ARG A 18 -15.50 -15.69 5.52
C ARG A 18 -14.14 -15.02 5.70
N ALA A 19 -13.33 -15.51 6.64
CA ALA A 19 -11.98 -15.02 6.88
C ALA A 19 -11.14 -15.06 5.60
N SER A 20 -11.11 -16.21 4.91
CA SER A 20 -10.33 -16.38 3.69
C SER A 20 -10.83 -15.46 2.57
N PHE A 21 -12.15 -15.33 2.40
CA PHE A 21 -12.75 -14.41 1.42
C PHE A 21 -12.38 -12.95 1.69
N LEU A 22 -12.58 -12.46 2.92
CA LEU A 22 -12.29 -11.07 3.29
C LEU A 22 -10.81 -10.74 3.13
N LEU A 23 -9.92 -11.64 3.53
CA LEU A 23 -8.48 -11.48 3.33
C LEU A 23 -8.10 -11.47 1.84
N GLY A 24 -8.74 -12.31 1.03
CA GLY A 24 -8.55 -12.31 -0.42
C GLY A 24 -9.01 -11.03 -1.08
N PHE A 25 -10.19 -10.54 -0.70
CA PHE A 25 -10.75 -9.28 -1.18
C PHE A 25 -9.85 -8.09 -0.85
N ALA A 26 -9.44 -7.96 0.41
CA ALA A 26 -8.52 -6.92 0.83
C ALA A 26 -7.17 -7.02 0.11
N MET A 27 -6.63 -8.23 -0.07
CA MET A 27 -5.38 -8.42 -0.81
C MET A 27 -5.52 -8.07 -2.29
N GLY A 28 -6.70 -8.27 -2.90
CA GLY A 28 -6.98 -7.76 -4.23
C GLY A 28 -6.89 -6.24 -4.29
N GLY A 29 -7.53 -5.56 -3.34
CA GLY A 29 -7.46 -4.10 -3.24
C GLY A 29 -6.06 -3.57 -2.98
N PHE A 30 -5.29 -4.22 -2.11
CA PHE A 30 -3.88 -3.86 -1.90
C PHE A 30 -3.01 -4.14 -3.12
N PHE A 31 -3.26 -5.24 -3.83
CA PHE A 31 -2.50 -5.55 -5.04
C PHE A 31 -2.68 -4.46 -6.08
N ASP A 32 -3.93 -4.07 -6.33
CA ASP A 32 -4.28 -2.98 -7.23
C ASP A 32 -3.71 -1.62 -6.74
N GLY A 33 -4.03 -1.23 -5.51
CA GLY A 33 -3.59 0.05 -4.95
C GLY A 33 -2.07 0.20 -4.83
N ILE A 34 -1.33 -0.87 -4.49
CA ILE A 34 0.13 -0.80 -4.39
C ILE A 34 0.76 -0.90 -5.77
N LEU A 35 0.37 -1.88 -6.58
CA LEU A 35 1.00 -2.11 -7.87
C LEU A 35 0.64 -1.02 -8.86
N LEU A 36 -0.64 -0.73 -9.04
CA LEU A 36 -1.11 0.21 -10.06
C LEU A 36 -1.04 1.66 -9.59
N HIS A 37 -1.45 1.97 -8.36
CA HIS A 37 -1.44 3.38 -7.92
C HIS A 37 -0.07 3.87 -7.48
N GLN A 38 0.75 3.02 -6.83
CA GLN A 38 2.01 3.46 -6.23
C GLN A 38 3.26 3.06 -7.02
N ILE A 39 3.38 1.79 -7.45
CA ILE A 39 4.59 1.31 -8.13
C ILE A 39 4.61 1.73 -9.60
N LEU A 40 3.55 1.37 -10.33
CA LEU A 40 3.44 1.65 -11.76
C LEU A 40 2.84 3.04 -12.03
N GLN A 41 2.10 3.58 -11.07
CA GLN A 41 1.44 4.88 -11.15
C GLN A 41 0.58 5.03 -12.41
N TRP A 42 -0.06 3.94 -12.85
CA TRP A 42 -0.88 3.92 -14.06
C TRP A 42 -2.20 4.67 -13.88
N HIS A 43 -2.70 4.71 -12.65
CA HIS A 43 -3.87 5.49 -12.24
C HIS A 43 -3.91 5.67 -10.71
N HIS A 44 -4.63 6.69 -10.26
CA HIS A 44 -5.14 6.87 -8.91
C HIS A 44 -6.63 6.55 -8.88
N LEU A 45 -7.21 6.36 -7.69
CA LEU A 45 -8.64 6.04 -7.51
C LEU A 45 -9.58 7.04 -8.20
N LEU A 46 -9.15 8.30 -8.33
CA LEU A 46 -9.95 9.40 -8.87
C LEU A 46 -9.30 10.02 -10.11
N SER A 47 -8.47 9.29 -10.87
CA SER A 47 -7.71 9.87 -12.00
C SER A 47 -8.56 10.56 -13.07
N ASN A 48 -9.83 10.18 -13.23
CA ASN A 48 -10.75 10.82 -14.16
C ASN A 48 -11.53 12.00 -13.55
N VAL A 49 -11.37 12.27 -12.25
CA VAL A 49 -11.95 13.42 -11.55
C VAL A 49 -10.91 14.53 -11.46
N GLN A 50 -10.82 15.35 -12.52
CA GLN A 50 -9.77 16.38 -12.64
C GLN A 50 -10.24 17.80 -12.26
N ALA A 51 -11.53 17.99 -12.02
CA ALA A 51 -12.09 19.30 -11.70
C ALA A 51 -12.30 19.50 -10.18
N GLY A 52 -12.15 20.75 -9.72
CA GLY A 52 -12.41 21.15 -8.34
C GLY A 52 -11.38 20.61 -7.33
N PRO A 53 -11.72 20.60 -6.02
CA PRO A 53 -10.79 20.23 -4.95
C PRO A 53 -10.19 18.82 -5.08
N LEU A 54 -10.91 17.91 -5.74
CA LEU A 54 -10.51 16.50 -5.93
C LEU A 54 -9.53 16.29 -7.09
N GLY A 55 -9.36 17.27 -7.98
CA GLY A 55 -8.44 17.17 -9.11
C GLY A 55 -6.96 17.31 -8.73
N SER A 56 -6.67 17.86 -7.54
CA SER A 56 -5.29 18.04 -7.09
C SER A 56 -4.59 16.70 -6.85
N LEU A 57 -3.28 16.64 -7.16
CA LEU A 57 -2.48 15.44 -6.90
C LEU A 57 -2.52 15.03 -5.42
N SER A 58 -2.51 16.00 -4.50
CA SER A 58 -2.65 15.74 -3.06
C SER A 58 -3.98 15.07 -2.71
N ALA A 59 -5.09 15.47 -3.38
CA ALA A 59 -6.39 14.84 -3.16
C ALA A 59 -6.45 13.43 -3.74
N GLN A 60 -5.83 13.18 -4.90
CA GLN A 60 -5.73 11.84 -5.48
C GLN A 60 -4.92 10.89 -4.58
N VAL A 61 -3.76 11.33 -4.09
CA VAL A 61 -2.94 10.55 -3.14
C VAL A 61 -3.69 10.31 -1.82
N ALA A 62 -4.42 11.30 -1.32
CA ALA A 62 -5.25 11.14 -0.12
C ALA A 62 -6.39 10.13 -0.35
N ALA A 63 -7.06 10.18 -1.50
CA ALA A 63 -8.11 9.24 -1.87
C ALA A 63 -7.58 7.80 -1.95
N ASP A 64 -6.39 7.61 -2.53
CA ASP A 64 -5.70 6.32 -2.51
C ASP A 64 -5.43 5.84 -1.08
N GLY A 65 -4.93 6.73 -0.20
CA GLY A 65 -4.70 6.41 1.20
C GLY A 65 -5.97 5.99 1.95
N VAL A 66 -7.09 6.69 1.70
CA VAL A 66 -8.40 6.32 2.25
C VAL A 66 -8.85 4.95 1.73
N PHE A 67 -8.68 4.69 0.43
CA PHE A 67 -8.96 3.38 -0.15
C PHE A 67 -8.16 2.26 0.53
N HIS A 68 -6.86 2.46 0.73
CA HIS A 68 -6.01 1.50 1.46
C HIS A 68 -6.47 1.32 2.92
N ALA A 69 -6.88 2.39 3.60
CA ALA A 69 -7.42 2.31 4.95
C ALA A 69 -8.70 1.45 5.01
N ILE A 70 -9.58 1.56 4.02
CA ILE A 70 -10.77 0.70 3.90
C ILE A 70 -10.34 -0.76 3.70
N MET A 71 -9.33 -1.03 2.85
CA MET A 71 -8.79 -2.39 2.68
C MET A 71 -8.18 -2.95 3.97
N TYR A 72 -7.54 -2.12 4.81
CA TYR A 72 -7.09 -2.54 6.15
C TYR A 72 -8.25 -2.95 7.06
N ILE A 73 -9.37 -2.23 7.02
CA ILE A 73 -10.57 -2.57 7.80
C ILE A 73 -11.13 -3.93 7.34
N VAL A 74 -11.22 -4.17 6.03
CA VAL A 74 -11.67 -5.46 5.48
C VAL A 74 -10.71 -6.59 5.87
N ALA A 75 -9.40 -6.36 5.78
CA ALA A 75 -8.39 -7.32 6.20
C ALA A 75 -8.48 -7.64 7.71
N ALA A 76 -8.66 -6.61 8.56
CA ALA A 76 -8.84 -6.78 10.00
C ALA A 76 -10.09 -7.61 10.33
N ALA A 77 -11.21 -7.37 9.65
CA ALA A 77 -12.40 -8.20 9.79
C ALA A 77 -12.13 -9.67 9.41
N GLY A 78 -11.37 -9.91 8.35
CA GLY A 78 -10.92 -11.25 7.96
C GLY A 78 -10.03 -11.93 9.02
N LEU A 79 -9.09 -11.18 9.61
CA LEU A 79 -8.23 -11.66 10.70
C LEU A 79 -9.02 -11.95 11.97
N ILE A 80 -10.01 -11.14 12.32
CA ILE A 80 -10.89 -11.37 13.47
C ILE A 80 -11.68 -12.67 13.28
N GLU A 81 -12.27 -12.91 12.10
CA GLU A 81 -12.97 -14.17 11.82
C GLU A 81 -12.02 -15.38 11.89
N LEU A 82 -10.77 -15.22 11.41
CA LEU A 82 -9.75 -16.27 11.51
C LEU A 82 -9.38 -16.55 12.97
N TYR A 83 -9.19 -15.51 13.79
CA TYR A 83 -8.88 -15.61 15.21
C TYR A 83 -10.02 -16.31 15.97
N ARG A 84 -11.27 -15.91 15.72
CA ARG A 84 -12.46 -16.54 16.34
C ARG A 84 -12.60 -18.00 15.96
N ALA A 85 -12.36 -18.34 14.68
CA ALA A 85 -12.32 -19.73 14.23
C ALA A 85 -11.23 -20.54 14.94
N ARG A 86 -10.09 -19.89 15.28
CA ARG A 86 -9.02 -20.51 16.07
C ARG A 86 -9.37 -20.76 17.50
N SER A 87 -9.94 -19.78 18.17
CA SER A 87 -10.30 -19.91 19.58
C SER A 87 -11.43 -20.92 19.80
N ALA A 88 -12.28 -21.17 18.79
CA ALA A 88 -13.41 -22.08 18.87
C ALA A 88 -13.08 -23.56 18.50
N ALA A 89 -11.85 -23.86 18.06
CA ALA A 89 -11.42 -25.22 17.74
C ALA A 89 -10.81 -25.89 18.98
N THR A 90 -11.48 -26.89 19.57
CA THR A 90 -11.15 -27.43 20.90
C THR A 90 -10.19 -28.63 20.84
N THR A 91 -10.11 -29.40 19.75
CA THR A 91 -9.05 -30.43 19.54
C THR A 91 -8.72 -30.74 18.07
N SER A 92 -7.49 -30.43 17.60
CA SER A 92 -6.70 -30.89 16.40
C SER A 92 -7.44 -31.25 15.07
N PRO A 93 -7.03 -30.77 13.86
CA PRO A 93 -5.69 -30.38 13.42
C PRO A 93 -5.56 -28.89 13.10
N ALA A 94 -4.34 -28.47 12.74
CA ALA A 94 -4.03 -27.11 12.28
C ALA A 94 -5.15 -26.54 11.39
N ILE A 95 -5.70 -25.40 11.81
CA ILE A 95 -6.70 -24.65 11.04
C ILE A 95 -6.12 -24.35 9.68
N ARG A 96 -6.85 -24.78 8.64
CA ARG A 96 -6.38 -24.71 7.26
C ARG A 96 -6.99 -23.49 6.59
N PRO A 97 -6.17 -22.61 5.99
CA PRO A 97 -6.68 -21.54 5.16
C PRO A 97 -7.54 -22.13 4.04
N ARG A 98 -8.70 -21.53 3.78
CA ARG A 98 -9.57 -21.92 2.67
C ARG A 98 -9.15 -21.12 1.44
N TRP A 99 -7.98 -21.47 0.88
CA TRP A 99 -7.37 -20.76 -0.25
C TRP A 99 -8.30 -20.56 -1.45
N GLY A 100 -9.21 -21.50 -1.73
CA GLY A 100 -10.21 -21.30 -2.78
C GLY A 100 -11.11 -20.08 -2.51
N HIS A 101 -11.50 -19.84 -1.25
CA HIS A 101 -12.27 -18.66 -0.87
C HIS A 101 -11.45 -17.38 -0.88
N PHE A 102 -10.14 -17.47 -0.61
CA PHE A 102 -9.22 -16.34 -0.79
C PHE A 102 -9.17 -15.89 -2.25
N TRP A 103 -8.96 -16.82 -3.19
CA TRP A 103 -8.93 -16.47 -4.62
C TRP A 103 -10.29 -15.98 -5.16
N ILE A 104 -11.40 -16.50 -4.61
CA ILE A 104 -12.72 -15.93 -4.87
C ILE A 104 -12.77 -14.46 -4.41
N GLY A 105 -12.37 -14.16 -3.17
CA GLY A 105 -12.35 -12.79 -2.66
C GLY A 105 -11.48 -11.85 -3.52
N PHE A 106 -10.27 -12.30 -3.85
CA PHE A 106 -9.32 -11.57 -4.69
C PHE A 106 -9.92 -11.25 -6.07
N GLY A 107 -10.52 -12.24 -6.73
CA GLY A 107 -11.16 -12.02 -8.03
C GLY A 107 -12.39 -11.13 -7.95
N VAL A 108 -13.21 -11.27 -6.89
CA VAL A 108 -14.40 -10.44 -6.69
C VAL A 108 -14.04 -8.95 -6.55
N TRP A 109 -12.96 -8.60 -5.84
CA TRP A 109 -12.50 -7.21 -5.77
C TRP A 109 -12.25 -6.62 -7.16
N HIS A 110 -11.44 -7.29 -7.99
CA HIS A 110 -11.09 -6.80 -9.32
C HIS A 110 -12.30 -6.73 -10.27
N ILE A 111 -13.27 -7.64 -10.10
CA ILE A 111 -14.53 -7.59 -10.83
C ILE A 111 -15.34 -6.36 -10.41
N ILE A 112 -15.46 -6.10 -9.10
CA ILE A 112 -16.18 -4.93 -8.59
C ILE A 112 -15.52 -3.65 -9.09
N ASP A 113 -14.20 -3.54 -9.03
CA ASP A 113 -13.48 -2.37 -9.49
C ASP A 113 -13.65 -2.15 -11.01
N ALA A 114 -13.49 -3.19 -11.82
CA ALA A 114 -13.71 -3.08 -13.26
C ALA A 114 -15.15 -2.67 -13.62
N LEU A 115 -16.15 -3.30 -12.98
CA LEU A 115 -17.55 -3.01 -13.27
C LEU A 115 -17.94 -1.62 -12.77
N LEU A 116 -17.70 -1.35 -11.49
CA LEU A 116 -18.15 -0.12 -10.84
C LEU A 116 -17.25 1.04 -11.24
N SER A 117 -15.95 0.97 -10.96
CA SER A 117 -15.02 2.09 -11.11
C SER A 117 -14.69 2.40 -12.57
N HIS A 118 -14.41 1.37 -13.38
CA HIS A 118 -13.96 1.60 -14.76
C HIS A 118 -15.11 1.82 -15.75
N TRP A 119 -16.19 1.05 -15.63
CA TRP A 119 -17.23 1.01 -16.66
C TRP A 119 -18.51 1.75 -16.28
N ILE A 120 -18.98 1.64 -15.03
CA ILE A 120 -20.22 2.30 -14.60
C ILE A 120 -19.97 3.75 -14.22
N THR A 121 -19.05 4.00 -13.28
CA THR A 121 -18.75 5.37 -12.80
C THR A 121 -17.67 6.03 -13.64
N GLY A 122 -16.76 5.26 -14.23
CA GLY A 122 -15.68 5.77 -15.07
C GLY A 122 -14.71 6.70 -14.33
N ILE A 123 -14.56 6.52 -13.02
CA ILE A 123 -13.73 7.39 -12.15
C ILE A 123 -12.23 7.19 -12.37
N HIS A 124 -11.83 6.05 -12.94
CA HIS A 124 -10.48 5.76 -13.45
C HIS A 124 -10.55 4.62 -14.48
N ARG A 125 -9.45 4.34 -15.16
CA ARG A 125 -9.23 3.18 -16.04
C ARG A 125 -7.92 2.51 -15.62
N ILE A 126 -7.71 1.24 -15.98
CA ILE A 126 -6.50 0.50 -15.58
C ILE A 126 -5.21 1.22 -15.97
N LYS A 127 -5.16 1.75 -17.20
CA LYS A 127 -4.01 2.48 -17.71
C LYS A 127 -4.50 3.74 -18.42
N MET A 128 -4.38 4.88 -17.75
CA MET A 128 -4.98 6.15 -18.18
C MET A 128 -4.36 6.68 -19.48
N ASP A 129 -3.08 6.42 -19.71
CA ASP A 129 -2.27 6.89 -20.83
C ASP A 129 -2.22 5.89 -22.01
N ALA A 130 -3.04 4.84 -22.01
CA ALA A 130 -3.10 3.90 -23.11
C ALA A 130 -3.97 4.43 -24.26
N ASP A 131 -3.54 4.21 -25.52
CA ASP A 131 -4.34 4.55 -26.71
C ASP A 131 -5.72 3.86 -26.72
N ASN A 132 -5.79 2.65 -26.16
CA ASN A 132 -7.03 1.90 -25.99
C ASN A 132 -7.16 1.38 -24.54
N PRO A 133 -7.70 2.19 -23.61
CA PRO A 133 -7.84 1.80 -22.20
C PRO A 133 -8.74 0.59 -21.98
N LEU A 134 -9.70 0.35 -22.87
CA LEU A 134 -10.63 -0.78 -22.76
C LEU A 134 -9.92 -2.14 -22.85
N VAL A 135 -8.88 -2.26 -23.69
CA VAL A 135 -8.10 -3.50 -23.80
C VAL A 135 -7.42 -3.84 -22.48
N TRP A 136 -6.87 -2.83 -21.80
CA TRP A 136 -6.22 -2.99 -20.50
C TRP A 136 -7.23 -3.37 -19.41
N ASP A 137 -8.39 -2.74 -19.39
CA ASP A 137 -9.46 -3.11 -18.46
C ASP A 137 -9.93 -4.55 -18.65
N LEU A 138 -10.16 -4.98 -19.89
CA LEU A 138 -10.59 -6.34 -20.19
C LEU A 138 -9.51 -7.35 -19.82
N ALA A 139 -8.24 -7.06 -20.14
CA ALA A 139 -7.12 -7.92 -19.77
C ALA A 139 -7.00 -8.06 -18.24
N TRP A 140 -7.07 -6.95 -17.51
CA TRP A 140 -7.00 -6.95 -16.04
C TRP A 140 -8.18 -7.68 -15.41
N PHE A 141 -9.40 -7.41 -15.90
CA PHE A 141 -10.62 -8.09 -15.48
C PHE A 141 -10.54 -9.61 -15.67
N VAL A 142 -10.02 -10.07 -16.81
CA VAL A 142 -9.88 -11.50 -17.08
C VAL A 142 -8.78 -12.12 -16.20
N VAL A 143 -7.59 -11.52 -16.18
CA VAL A 143 -6.38 -12.10 -15.54
C VAL A 143 -6.47 -12.05 -14.02
N PHE A 144 -6.98 -10.97 -13.44
CA PHE A 144 -7.03 -10.78 -11.99
C PHE A 144 -8.44 -10.86 -11.39
N GLY A 145 -9.48 -10.69 -12.20
CA GLY A 145 -10.88 -10.94 -11.80
C GLY A 145 -11.32 -12.38 -12.05
N LEU A 146 -11.54 -12.75 -13.31
CA LEU A 146 -12.15 -14.03 -13.68
C LEU A 146 -11.28 -15.24 -13.39
N VAL A 147 -9.99 -15.22 -13.76
CA VAL A 147 -9.09 -16.37 -13.57
C VAL A 147 -8.97 -16.75 -12.08
N PRO A 148 -8.69 -15.82 -11.15
CA PRO A 148 -8.66 -16.12 -9.71
C PRO A 148 -10.02 -16.55 -9.17
N LEU A 149 -11.11 -15.91 -9.60
CA LEU A 149 -12.47 -16.30 -9.20
C LEU A 149 -12.77 -17.76 -9.57
N LEU A 150 -12.54 -18.13 -10.84
CA LEU A 150 -12.80 -19.48 -11.35
C LEU A 150 -11.88 -20.52 -10.71
N TYR A 151 -10.59 -20.19 -10.54
CA TYR A 151 -9.64 -21.04 -9.83
C TYR A 151 -10.06 -21.27 -8.37
N GLY A 152 -10.47 -20.20 -7.69
CA GLY A 152 -10.97 -20.24 -6.33
C GLY A 152 -12.25 -21.08 -6.22
N TRP A 153 -13.19 -20.89 -7.15
CA TRP A 153 -14.43 -21.66 -7.23
C TRP A 153 -14.17 -23.16 -7.43
N ARG A 154 -13.27 -23.52 -8.34
CA ARG A 154 -12.90 -24.93 -8.60
C ARG A 154 -12.23 -25.58 -7.38
N THR A 155 -11.43 -24.82 -6.64
CA THR A 155 -10.65 -25.33 -5.51
C THR A 155 -11.29 -25.10 -4.14
N ARG A 156 -12.49 -24.49 -4.06
CA ARG A 156 -13.15 -24.09 -2.79
C ARG A 156 -13.40 -25.25 -1.82
N ASN A 157 -13.54 -26.46 -2.35
CA ASN A 157 -13.76 -27.68 -1.58
C ASN A 157 -12.45 -28.47 -1.33
N HIS A 158 -11.35 -28.11 -1.99
CA HIS A 158 -10.07 -28.79 -1.83
C HIS A 158 -9.46 -28.49 -0.46
N ARG A 159 -9.04 -29.54 0.24
CA ARG A 159 -8.24 -29.42 1.47
C ARG A 159 -6.79 -29.68 1.09
N ARG A 160 -5.98 -28.64 0.87
CA ARG A 160 -4.55 -28.84 0.63
C ARG A 160 -3.89 -29.48 1.87
N PRO A 161 -2.98 -30.46 1.70
CA PRO A 161 -2.17 -30.98 2.80
C PRO A 161 -1.27 -29.86 3.35
N PRO A 162 -0.90 -29.91 4.64
CA PRO A 162 -0.03 -28.89 5.22
C PRO A 162 1.32 -28.86 4.48
N PRO A 163 1.88 -27.67 4.22
CA PRO A 163 3.29 -27.60 3.87
C PRO A 163 4.09 -28.26 4.98
N THR A 164 5.13 -29.02 4.63
CA THR A 164 5.99 -29.65 5.64
C THR A 164 6.53 -28.57 6.58
N GLY A 165 6.75 -28.88 7.85
CA GLY A 165 7.17 -27.87 8.85
C GLY A 165 8.44 -27.09 8.47
N ARG A 166 9.24 -27.63 7.55
CA ARG A 166 10.40 -26.97 6.95
C ARG A 166 10.00 -25.84 5.99
N ALA A 167 9.06 -26.10 5.08
CA ALA A 167 8.59 -25.11 4.10
C ALA A 167 7.89 -23.91 4.75
N GLY A 168 7.11 -24.13 5.81
CA GLY A 168 6.47 -23.05 6.57
C GLY A 168 7.47 -22.15 7.29
N LYS A 169 8.53 -22.74 7.88
CA LYS A 169 9.62 -21.99 8.52
C LYS A 169 10.43 -21.20 7.48
N THR A 170 10.77 -21.80 6.35
CA THR A 170 11.49 -21.11 5.27
C THR A 170 10.71 -19.90 4.76
N PHE A 171 9.41 -20.04 4.51
CA PHE A 171 8.56 -18.93 4.06
C PHE A 171 8.49 -17.80 5.09
N ALA A 172 8.28 -18.11 6.37
CA ALA A 172 8.26 -17.12 7.44
C ALA A 172 9.62 -16.41 7.58
N SER A 173 10.73 -17.14 7.52
CA SER A 173 12.08 -16.58 7.58
C SER A 173 12.38 -15.66 6.38
N MET A 174 11.96 -16.04 5.17
CA MET A 174 12.09 -15.18 3.98
C MET A 174 11.26 -13.91 4.11
N LEU A 175 10.06 -13.98 4.68
CA LEU A 175 9.19 -12.83 4.87
C LEU A 175 9.79 -11.85 5.91
N VAL A 176 10.30 -12.37 7.04
CA VAL A 176 11.02 -11.57 8.04
C VAL A 176 12.28 -10.95 7.43
N ALA A 177 13.08 -11.73 6.70
CA ALA A 177 14.28 -11.22 6.03
C ALA A 177 13.93 -10.14 5.00
N GLY A 178 12.86 -10.31 4.23
CA GLY A 178 12.37 -9.32 3.27
C GLY A 178 11.91 -8.01 3.92
N VAL A 179 11.16 -8.09 5.02
CA VAL A 179 10.75 -6.91 5.80
C VAL A 179 11.95 -6.20 6.40
N LEU A 180 12.88 -6.95 7.00
CA LEU A 180 14.10 -6.36 7.58
C LEU A 180 14.98 -5.74 6.50
N ALA A 181 15.18 -6.42 5.37
CA ALA A 181 15.95 -5.89 4.23
C ALA A 181 15.29 -4.64 3.65
N GLY A 182 13.97 -4.65 3.44
CA GLY A 182 13.21 -3.49 2.99
C GLY A 182 13.31 -2.32 3.97
N GLY A 183 13.24 -2.59 5.28
CA GLY A 183 13.48 -1.60 6.33
C GLY A 183 14.90 -1.01 6.26
N VAL A 184 15.92 -1.87 6.20
CA VAL A 184 17.33 -1.47 6.09
C VAL A 184 17.59 -0.64 4.83
N LEU A 185 17.04 -1.03 3.68
CA LEU A 185 17.18 -0.28 2.43
C LEU A 185 16.48 1.09 2.46
N ASN A 186 15.39 1.23 3.23
CA ASN A 186 14.75 2.53 3.48
C ASN A 186 15.57 3.41 4.45
N LEU A 187 16.25 2.79 5.42
CA LEU A 187 17.12 3.47 6.38
C LEU A 187 18.45 3.90 5.74
N PHE A 188 18.98 3.12 4.80
CA PHE A 188 20.29 3.32 4.16
C PHE A 188 20.19 3.18 2.63
N PRO A 189 19.87 4.27 1.89
CA PRO A 189 19.81 4.21 0.44
C PRO A 189 21.18 3.84 -0.15
N LEU A 190 21.20 2.85 -1.07
CA LEU A 190 22.43 2.30 -1.69
C LEU A 190 23.16 3.30 -2.62
N ARG A 191 22.54 4.44 -2.93
CA ARG A 191 23.16 5.61 -3.53
C ARG A 191 22.71 6.84 -2.75
N ALA A 192 23.67 7.50 -2.11
CA ALA A 192 23.48 8.75 -1.40
C ALA A 192 24.21 9.85 -2.16
N ASP A 193 23.54 10.45 -3.14
CA ASP A 193 23.89 11.77 -3.66
C ASP A 193 23.43 12.77 -2.58
N ALA A 194 24.18 12.82 -1.47
CA ALA A 194 23.68 13.15 -0.13
C ALA A 194 23.32 14.62 0.17
N ASP A 195 23.27 15.50 -0.83
CA ASP A 195 23.15 16.93 -0.58
C ASP A 195 21.71 17.46 -0.65
N THR A 196 20.75 16.68 -1.16
CA THR A 196 19.37 17.11 -1.34
C THR A 196 18.50 16.86 -0.10
N THR A 197 17.77 17.89 0.32
CA THR A 197 16.85 17.93 1.46
C THR A 197 15.47 18.38 1.00
N VAL A 198 14.46 17.52 1.18
CA VAL A 198 13.05 17.85 0.96
C VAL A 198 12.44 18.39 2.24
N ILE A 199 11.76 19.52 2.13
CA ILE A 199 11.10 20.22 3.22
C ILE A 199 9.62 20.38 2.83
N ALA A 200 8.72 19.83 3.63
CA ALA A 200 7.28 20.08 3.48
C ALA A 200 6.82 21.01 4.61
N LEU A 201 6.23 22.14 4.25
CA LEU A 201 5.73 23.15 5.18
C LEU A 201 4.29 22.84 5.59
N ARG A 202 3.92 23.23 6.81
CA ARG A 202 2.51 23.18 7.24
C ARG A 202 1.65 24.13 6.42
N PRO A 203 0.35 23.84 6.22
CA PRO A 203 -0.57 24.77 5.58
C PRO A 203 -0.52 26.16 6.24
N GLY A 204 -0.30 27.21 5.45
CA GLY A 204 -0.20 28.59 5.92
C GLY A 204 1.14 28.99 6.54
N ALA A 205 2.16 28.12 6.58
CA ALA A 205 3.50 28.54 6.96
C ALA A 205 4.15 29.41 5.87
N SER A 206 4.85 30.45 6.30
CA SER A 206 5.61 31.32 5.41
C SER A 206 6.93 30.66 5.02
N PRO A 207 7.24 30.49 3.72
CA PRO A 207 8.56 30.08 3.27
C PRO A 207 9.67 31.02 3.75
N GLY A 208 9.34 32.29 4.04
CA GLY A 208 10.30 33.27 4.56
C GLY A 208 10.97 32.86 5.87
N ALA A 209 10.24 32.20 6.78
CA ALA A 209 10.80 31.71 8.03
C ALA A 209 11.80 30.55 7.82
N MET A 210 11.58 29.74 6.77
CA MET A 210 12.51 28.69 6.35
C MET A 210 13.77 29.31 5.76
N PHE A 211 13.64 30.29 4.85
CA PHE A 211 14.79 30.98 4.26
C PHE A 211 15.62 31.75 5.29
N GLN A 212 14.98 32.43 6.25
CA GLN A 212 15.71 33.08 7.35
C GLN A 212 16.51 32.09 8.20
N ALA A 213 15.95 30.90 8.48
CA ALA A 213 16.64 29.87 9.25
C ALA A 213 17.86 29.28 8.52
N LEU A 214 17.94 29.45 7.20
CA LEU A 214 19.01 28.98 6.32
C LEU A 214 19.88 30.10 5.76
N ALA A 215 19.62 31.36 6.12
CA ALA A 215 20.30 32.52 5.54
C ALA A 215 21.81 32.55 5.78
N ASP A 216 22.28 31.87 6.84
CA ASP A 216 23.68 31.72 7.20
C ASP A 216 24.32 30.44 6.63
N THR A 217 23.70 29.82 5.63
CA THR A 217 24.15 28.56 5.01
C THR A 217 24.27 28.67 3.50
N ASP A 218 25.01 27.75 2.89
CA ASP A 218 25.12 27.63 1.43
C ASP A 218 23.89 26.98 0.77
N ALA A 219 22.77 26.88 1.49
CA ALA A 219 21.59 26.17 1.03
C ALA A 219 21.00 26.80 -0.24
N ARG A 220 20.70 25.96 -1.25
CA ARG A 220 20.12 26.44 -2.53
C ARG A 220 18.82 25.73 -2.83
N VAL A 221 17.87 26.45 -3.41
CA VAL A 221 16.64 25.84 -3.92
C VAL A 221 16.97 25.12 -5.22
N VAL A 222 16.65 23.82 -5.25
CA VAL A 222 16.70 22.99 -6.46
C VAL A 222 15.36 23.01 -7.17
N TRP A 223 14.26 22.90 -6.40
CA TRP A 223 12.90 22.90 -6.90
C TRP A 223 11.92 23.32 -5.81
N ALA A 224 10.76 23.85 -6.20
CA ALA A 224 9.63 24.09 -5.31
C ALA A 224 8.33 23.79 -6.06
N ASP A 225 7.31 23.32 -5.32
CA ASP A 225 5.98 23.19 -5.88
C ASP A 225 5.35 24.58 -6.13
N SER A 226 4.35 24.64 -7.00
CA SER A 226 3.69 25.91 -7.35
C SER A 226 2.96 26.58 -6.17
N GLN A 227 2.65 25.82 -5.11
CA GLN A 227 1.99 26.32 -3.92
C GLN A 227 2.98 26.73 -2.81
N GLY A 228 4.28 26.50 -3.01
CA GLY A 228 5.32 26.78 -2.02
C GLY A 228 5.20 25.94 -0.74
N SER A 229 4.50 24.82 -0.80
CA SER A 229 4.28 23.88 0.30
C SER A 229 5.38 22.82 0.41
N VAL A 230 6.09 22.52 -0.69
CA VAL A 230 7.16 21.53 -0.75
C VAL A 230 8.37 22.12 -1.46
N TRP A 231 9.52 22.04 -0.80
CA TRP A 231 10.79 22.57 -1.28
C TRP A 231 11.83 21.45 -1.34
N VAL A 232 12.59 21.44 -2.41
CA VAL A 232 13.77 20.58 -2.58
C VAL A 232 14.97 21.51 -2.57
N MET A 233 15.85 21.37 -1.58
CA MET A 233 17.02 22.24 -1.40
C MET A 233 18.29 21.42 -1.29
N THR A 234 19.42 21.97 -1.70
CA THR A 234 20.75 21.35 -1.53
C THR A 234 21.56 22.08 -0.47
N ALA A 235 22.67 21.52 0.02
CA ALA A 235 23.64 22.15 0.91
C ALA A 235 23.08 22.59 2.28
N ILE A 236 22.08 21.88 2.80
CA ILE A 236 21.55 22.13 4.15
C ILE A 236 22.35 21.32 5.18
N PRO A 237 23.07 21.97 6.12
CA PRO A 237 23.82 21.28 7.16
C PRO A 237 22.91 20.43 8.05
N THR A 238 23.30 19.19 8.35
CA THR A 238 22.52 18.27 9.20
C THR A 238 22.11 18.88 10.54
N ALA A 239 22.98 19.68 11.16
CA ALA A 239 22.71 20.37 12.42
C ALA A 239 21.59 21.43 12.33
N LYS A 240 21.30 21.95 11.13
CA LYS A 240 20.27 22.97 10.89
C LYS A 240 18.92 22.35 10.49
N LYS A 241 18.90 21.11 9.98
CA LYS A 241 17.67 20.43 9.51
C LYS A 241 16.57 20.36 10.58
N LEU A 242 16.91 20.11 11.84
CA LEU A 242 15.92 20.06 12.93
C LEU A 242 15.32 21.43 13.27
N ARG A 243 16.04 22.52 13.02
CA ARG A 243 15.54 23.88 13.29
C ARG A 243 14.45 24.30 12.31
N LEU A 244 14.39 23.68 11.13
CA LEU A 244 13.37 23.96 10.12
C LEU A 244 11.96 23.60 10.59
N PHE A 245 11.81 22.65 11.52
CA PHE A 245 10.51 22.36 12.15
C PHE A 245 9.99 23.56 12.95
N ALA A 246 10.88 24.33 13.60
CA ALA A 246 10.50 25.58 14.27
C ALA A 246 10.09 26.68 13.28
N SER A 247 10.56 26.60 12.04
CA SER A 247 10.15 27.48 10.93
C SER A 247 8.87 27.02 10.22
N GLY A 248 8.16 26.03 10.76
CA GLY A 248 6.89 25.54 10.22
C GLY A 248 7.02 24.37 9.23
N ALA A 249 8.19 23.74 9.12
CA ALA A 249 8.29 22.45 8.44
C ALA A 249 7.56 21.36 9.23
N MET A 250 6.77 20.53 8.53
CA MET A 250 6.19 19.29 9.07
C MET A 250 7.02 18.07 8.70
N TYR A 251 7.83 18.17 7.65
CA TYR A 251 8.73 17.12 7.21
C TYR A 251 10.04 17.72 6.70
N VAL A 252 11.16 17.12 7.10
CA VAL A 252 12.51 17.46 6.64
C VAL A 252 13.28 16.15 6.40
N SER A 253 13.58 15.82 5.16
CA SER A 253 14.24 14.56 4.82
C SER A 253 15.68 14.50 5.34
N GLY A 254 16.10 13.36 5.90
CA GLY A 254 17.46 13.19 6.42
C GLY A 254 17.74 14.01 7.69
N SER A 255 16.68 14.31 8.46
CA SER A 255 16.75 14.88 9.81
C SER A 255 16.64 13.76 10.87
N VAL A 256 15.47 13.59 11.48
CA VAL A 256 15.08 12.44 12.32
C VAL A 256 14.44 11.31 11.51
N ALA A 257 13.89 11.63 10.34
CA ALA A 257 13.41 10.64 9.38
C ALA A 257 14.52 10.38 8.34
N PRO A 258 14.76 9.12 7.93
CA PRO A 258 15.67 8.82 6.82
C PRO A 258 15.21 9.59 5.57
N ALA A 259 16.18 9.99 4.74
CA ALA A 259 15.88 10.74 3.53
C ALA A 259 15.00 9.94 2.55
N GLY A 260 14.99 8.61 2.64
CA GLY A 260 14.10 7.75 1.86
C GLY A 260 14.23 8.02 0.36
N CYS A 261 13.11 8.10 -0.35
CA CYS A 261 13.08 8.35 -1.80
C CYS A 261 13.64 9.73 -2.20
N SER A 262 13.69 10.72 -1.30
CA SER A 262 14.23 12.03 -1.65
C SER A 262 15.74 12.05 -1.84
N ALA A 263 16.45 11.05 -1.31
CA ALA A 263 17.88 10.87 -1.53
C ALA A 263 18.22 10.49 -2.99
N TRP A 264 17.21 10.13 -3.80
CA TRP A 264 17.36 9.74 -5.19
C TRP A 264 17.14 10.91 -6.18
N LEU A 265 16.77 12.10 -5.69
CA LEU A 265 16.56 13.29 -6.52
C LEU A 265 17.91 13.92 -6.87
N LYS A 266 18.15 14.17 -8.15
CA LYS A 266 19.29 14.96 -8.64
C LYS A 266 18.86 16.38 -8.95
N SER A 267 19.67 17.37 -8.55
CA SER A 267 19.62 18.68 -9.20
C SER A 267 20.09 18.49 -10.65
N GLY A 268 19.24 18.82 -11.62
CA GLY A 268 19.67 18.87 -13.01
C GLY A 268 20.81 19.87 -13.14
N THR A 269 21.91 19.49 -13.81
CA THR A 269 22.88 20.47 -14.29
C THR A 269 22.15 21.35 -15.29
N ALA A 270 21.89 22.61 -14.93
CA ALA A 270 21.51 23.61 -15.90
C ALA A 270 22.66 23.74 -16.91
N SER A 271 22.42 23.28 -18.14
CA SER A 271 23.16 23.68 -19.34
C SER A 271 22.29 24.66 -20.11
#